data_AF-A0AAD6V1X8-F1
#
_entry.id   AF-A0AAD6V1X8-F1
#
_cell.length_a   1.000
_cell.length_b   1.000
_cell.length_c   1.000
_cell.angle_alpha   90.00
_cell.angle_beta   90.00
_cell.angle_gamma   90.00
#
_symmetry.space_group_name_H-M   'P 1'
#
loop_
_entity.id
_entity.type
_entity.pdbx_description
1 polymer ?
#
loop_
_entity_poly.entity_id
_entity_poly.type
_entity_poly.pdbx_seq_one_letter_code
_entity_poly.pdbx_strand_id
1 'polypeptide(L)'
;MSRDMFRVHYERVGKRSGVPQLYSELGIYPLRARRAELAVGYLRYLISLPDSHYARKAAVEADRLRLGNHPSWMGDLALVLNAVPFATPPLPAFSAITPAVCKEITDGIRAGTRQWVWSTIEGMVSIPLLHGRLEPKESGTPSVNKLCRRHYLSRVLVADHRLALTRLLCGSFFFRGLRTNPSLFPFATTCCRKCGLECETPGHVFMLCRAEETVAARGALEDTLRRDFDCSLRRVFTRDGAEDLMRILIFDWNTVVPMARFVYQVVRQWKWFGRRLPTVVLVRRARLPGPSPDPGPALAGSGL
;
A
#
# COMPACT_ATOMS: atom_id res chain seq x y z
N MET A 1 5.37 -10.79 15.61
CA MET A 1 6.28 -10.53 14.47
C MET A 1 5.65 -9.85 13.25
N SER A 2 4.31 -9.73 13.09
CA SER A 2 3.71 -9.12 11.88
C SER A 2 3.47 -7.59 11.97
N ARG A 3 3.38 -7.00 13.17
CA ARG A 3 3.11 -5.56 13.31
C ARG A 3 4.31 -4.67 12.94
N ASP A 4 5.53 -5.08 13.25
CA ASP A 4 6.71 -4.20 13.11
C ASP A 4 7.19 -4.07 11.65
N MET A 5 7.12 -5.14 10.85
CA MET A 5 7.52 -5.07 9.43
C MET A 5 6.54 -4.23 8.59
N PHE A 6 5.23 -4.36 8.85
CA PHE A 6 4.23 -3.50 8.23
C PHE A 6 4.40 -2.04 8.67
N ARG A 7 4.72 -1.78 9.94
CA ARG A 7 4.88 -0.43 10.49
C ARG A 7 6.08 0.30 9.87
N VAL A 8 7.23 -0.36 9.69
CA VAL A 8 8.43 0.29 9.10
C VAL A 8 8.24 0.65 7.62
N HIS A 9 7.56 -0.19 6.83
CA HIS A 9 7.21 0.18 5.45
C HIS A 9 6.09 1.23 5.40
N TYR A 10 5.04 1.09 6.22
CA TYR A 10 3.93 2.04 6.31
C TYR A 10 4.38 3.44 6.73
N GLU A 11 5.31 3.55 7.68
CA GLU A 11 5.84 4.83 8.16
C GLU A 11 6.58 5.60 7.05
N ARG A 12 7.23 4.89 6.11
CA ARG A 12 7.93 5.53 4.99
C ARG A 12 6.99 5.90 3.83
N VAL A 13 6.00 5.07 3.53
CA VAL A 13 5.02 5.36 2.47
C VAL A 13 4.05 6.48 2.90
N GLY A 14 3.77 6.58 4.20
CA GLY A 14 3.10 7.72 4.84
C GLY A 14 1.66 7.43 5.27
N LYS A 15 1.17 8.15 6.29
CA LYS A 15 -0.13 7.90 6.96
C LYS A 15 -1.36 8.01 6.05
N ARG A 16 -1.22 8.53 4.84
CA ARG A 16 -2.30 8.79 3.88
C ARG A 16 -2.42 7.69 2.81
N SER A 17 -1.53 6.70 2.82
CA SER A 17 -1.61 5.55 1.93
C SER A 17 -2.76 4.66 2.35
N GLY A 18 -3.60 4.27 1.39
CA GLY A 18 -4.60 3.25 1.67
C GLY A 18 -3.94 1.89 1.93
N VAL A 19 -4.50 1.15 2.88
CA VAL A 19 -4.04 -0.20 3.23
C VAL A 19 -4.20 -1.21 2.06
N PRO A 20 -5.28 -1.18 1.25
CA PRO A 20 -5.45 -2.08 0.11
C PRO A 20 -4.33 -2.01 -0.92
N GLN A 21 -3.80 -0.81 -1.17
CA GLN A 21 -2.67 -0.58 -2.05
C GLN A 21 -1.46 -1.36 -1.57
N LEU A 22 -1.15 -1.35 -0.28
CA LEU A 22 0.01 -2.07 0.24
C LEU A 22 -0.12 -3.60 0.03
N TYR A 23 -1.32 -4.16 0.18
CA TYR A 23 -1.56 -5.57 -0.12
C TYR A 23 -1.33 -5.89 -1.59
N SER A 24 -1.90 -5.05 -2.46
CA SER A 24 -1.71 -5.08 -3.91
C SER A 24 -0.24 -4.99 -4.30
N GLU A 25 0.50 -4.06 -3.71
CA GLU A 25 1.87 -3.77 -4.09
C GLU A 25 2.89 -4.80 -3.59
N LEU A 26 2.65 -5.37 -2.41
CA LEU A 26 3.54 -6.34 -1.77
C LEU A 26 3.17 -7.79 -2.11
N GLY A 27 1.98 -8.03 -2.68
CA GLY A 27 1.47 -9.37 -2.95
C GLY A 27 1.14 -10.16 -1.69
N ILE A 28 0.75 -9.46 -0.61
CA ILE A 28 0.47 -10.07 0.68
C ILE A 28 -1.02 -9.95 1.01
N TYR A 29 -1.56 -11.00 1.63
CA TYR A 29 -2.95 -11.02 2.06
C TYR A 29 -3.14 -10.14 3.31
N PRO A 30 -4.32 -9.50 3.46
CA PRO A 30 -4.72 -8.88 4.71
C PRO A 30 -4.63 -9.89 5.86
N LEU A 31 -4.17 -9.42 7.02
CA LEU A 31 -3.98 -10.29 8.18
C LEU A 31 -5.26 -11.05 8.57
N ARG A 32 -6.43 -10.43 8.43
CA ARG A 32 -7.73 -11.07 8.70
C ARG A 32 -7.99 -12.25 7.78
N ALA A 33 -7.78 -12.08 6.47
CA ALA A 33 -7.91 -13.16 5.49
C ALA A 33 -6.92 -14.29 5.76
N ARG A 34 -5.67 -13.96 6.11
CA ARG A 34 -4.66 -14.97 6.44
C ARG A 34 -5.00 -15.75 7.72
N ARG A 35 -5.53 -15.08 8.74
CA ARG A 35 -6.01 -15.73 9.97
C ARG A 35 -7.19 -16.66 9.69
N ALA A 36 -8.15 -16.22 8.88
CA ALA A 36 -9.27 -17.05 8.45
C ALA A 36 -8.80 -18.31 7.72
N GLU A 37 -7.89 -18.16 6.75
CA GLU A 37 -7.30 -19.29 6.02
C GLU A 37 -6.61 -20.30 6.95
N LEU A 38 -5.81 -19.82 7.91
CA LEU A 38 -5.14 -20.70 8.88
C LEU A 38 -6.14 -21.43 9.78
N ALA A 39 -7.18 -20.74 10.24
CA ALA A 39 -8.20 -21.33 11.10
C ALA A 39 -9.03 -22.39 10.36
N VAL A 40 -9.39 -22.14 9.11
CA VAL A 40 -10.05 -23.14 8.23
C VAL A 40 -9.10 -24.30 7.93
N GLY A 41 -7.80 -24.03 7.74
CA GLY A 41 -6.80 -25.07 7.59
C GLY A 41 -6.71 -26.00 8.81
N TYR A 42 -6.80 -25.43 10.02
CA TYR A 42 -6.86 -26.20 11.25
C TYR A 42 -8.18 -26.97 11.39
N LEU A 43 -9.32 -26.37 11.02
CA LEU A 43 -10.60 -27.09 10.95
C LEU A 43 -10.51 -28.33 10.04
N ARG A 44 -9.88 -28.18 8.86
CA ARG A 44 -9.65 -29.29 7.92
C ARG A 44 -8.82 -30.42 8.55
N TYR A 45 -7.85 -30.07 9.40
CA TYR A 45 -7.11 -31.06 10.16
C TYR A 45 -8.02 -31.76 11.19
N LEU A 46 -8.80 -31.02 11.96
CA LEU A 46 -9.68 -31.58 13.00
C LEU A 46 -10.71 -32.60 12.45
N ILE A 47 -11.30 -32.31 11.29
CA ILE A 47 -12.26 -33.23 10.63
C ILE A 47 -11.60 -34.49 10.05
N SER A 48 -10.28 -34.45 9.80
CA SER A 48 -9.54 -35.61 9.25
C SER A 48 -9.13 -36.62 10.31
N LEU A 49 -9.28 -36.28 11.59
CA LEU A 49 -8.89 -37.14 12.71
C LEU A 49 -9.94 -38.24 12.97
N PRO A 50 -9.53 -39.38 13.56
CA PRO A 50 -10.48 -40.42 13.99
C PRO A 50 -11.50 -39.90 15.01
N ASP A 51 -12.70 -40.47 15.04
CA ASP A 51 -13.77 -40.10 16.00
C ASP A 51 -13.36 -40.27 17.47
N SER A 52 -12.43 -41.19 17.73
CA SER A 52 -11.88 -41.44 19.06
C SER A 52 -10.92 -40.33 19.52
N HIS A 53 -10.37 -39.52 18.61
CA HIS A 53 -9.32 -38.56 18.91
C HIS A 53 -9.87 -37.36 19.69
N TYR A 54 -9.21 -36.99 20.79
CA TYR A 54 -9.67 -35.92 21.70
C TYR A 54 -9.88 -34.57 21.00
N ALA A 55 -8.97 -34.16 20.11
CA ALA A 55 -9.10 -32.91 19.38
C ALA A 55 -10.36 -32.88 18.47
N ARG A 56 -10.75 -34.01 17.87
CA ARG A 56 -11.98 -34.09 17.08
C ARG A 56 -13.22 -34.00 17.97
N LYS A 57 -13.24 -34.73 19.09
CA LYS A 57 -14.32 -34.64 20.09
C LYS A 57 -14.48 -33.22 20.62
N ALA A 58 -13.38 -32.53 20.92
CA ALA A 58 -13.37 -31.13 21.33
C ALA A 58 -13.94 -30.20 20.25
N ALA A 59 -13.66 -30.46 18.96
CA ALA A 59 -14.22 -29.69 17.85
C ALA A 59 -15.74 -29.88 17.71
N VAL A 60 -16.22 -31.12 17.87
CA VAL A 60 -17.67 -31.43 17.89
C VAL A 60 -18.36 -30.70 19.04
N GLU A 61 -17.78 -30.75 20.25
CA GLU A 61 -18.33 -30.05 21.41
C GLU A 61 -18.29 -28.53 21.24
N ALA A 62 -17.19 -27.98 20.68
CA ALA A 62 -17.11 -26.57 20.34
C ALA A 62 -18.20 -26.15 19.34
N ASP A 63 -18.55 -27.00 18.38
CA ASP A 63 -19.65 -26.73 17.46
C ASP A 63 -21.02 -26.77 18.16
N ARG A 64 -21.24 -27.73 19.06
CA ARG A 64 -22.45 -27.78 19.90
C ARG A 64 -22.62 -26.50 20.72
N LEU A 65 -21.54 -26.02 21.34
CA LEU A 65 -21.52 -24.75 22.07
C LEU A 65 -21.84 -23.56 21.16
N ARG A 66 -21.25 -23.49 19.96
CA ARG A 66 -21.56 -22.45 18.96
C ARG A 66 -23.04 -22.43 18.60
N LEU A 67 -23.65 -23.59 18.34
CA LEU A 67 -25.07 -23.71 17.99
C LEU A 67 -25.98 -23.32 19.18
N GLY A 68 -25.50 -23.52 20.41
CA GLY A 68 -26.14 -23.03 21.63
C GLY A 68 -25.84 -21.56 21.97
N ASN A 69 -25.20 -20.79 21.09
CA ASN A 69 -24.76 -19.41 21.32
C ASN A 69 -23.81 -19.21 22.52
N HIS A 70 -23.01 -20.23 22.84
CA HIS A 70 -21.97 -20.15 23.86
C HIS A 70 -20.58 -19.89 23.25
N PRO A 71 -19.68 -19.20 23.97
CA PRO A 71 -18.31 -18.99 23.53
C PRO A 71 -17.60 -20.31 23.23
N SER A 72 -16.99 -20.39 22.06
CA SER A 72 -16.30 -21.60 21.59
C SER A 72 -15.37 -21.26 20.43
N TRP A 73 -14.37 -22.11 20.19
CA TRP A 73 -13.45 -21.94 19.06
C TRP A 73 -14.17 -21.98 17.70
N MET A 74 -15.21 -22.81 17.55
CA MET A 74 -16.03 -22.84 16.33
C MET A 74 -16.85 -21.55 16.16
N GLY A 75 -17.37 -20.98 17.26
CA GLY A 75 -18.02 -19.67 17.25
C GLY A 75 -17.07 -18.55 16.82
N ASP A 76 -15.86 -18.53 17.37
CA ASP A 76 -14.82 -17.58 16.98
C ASP A 76 -14.45 -17.73 15.49
N LEU A 77 -14.37 -18.96 14.97
CA LEU A 77 -14.13 -19.20 13.55
C LEU A 77 -15.25 -18.60 12.68
N ALA A 78 -16.51 -18.80 13.04
CA ALA A 78 -17.64 -18.19 12.33
C ALA A 78 -17.56 -16.66 12.35
N LEU A 79 -17.21 -16.06 13.49
CA LEU A 79 -16.98 -14.62 13.61
C LEU A 79 -15.82 -14.14 12.75
N VAL A 80 -14.72 -14.88 12.69
CA VAL A 80 -13.55 -14.54 11.86
C VAL A 80 -13.90 -14.58 10.37
N LEU A 81 -14.67 -15.57 9.93
CA LEU A 81 -15.17 -15.64 8.56
C LEU A 81 -16.07 -14.45 8.24
N ASN A 82 -16.99 -14.10 9.13
CA ASN A 82 -17.86 -12.93 8.97
C ASN A 82 -17.13 -11.58 9.03
N ALA A 83 -15.94 -11.52 9.64
CA ALA A 83 -15.17 -10.28 9.82
C ALA A 83 -14.25 -9.93 8.65
N VAL A 84 -14.16 -10.77 7.61
CA VAL A 84 -13.44 -10.44 6.38
C VAL A 84 -14.22 -9.39 5.57
N PRO A 85 -13.56 -8.55 4.76
CA PRO A 85 -14.21 -7.40 4.11
C PRO A 85 -14.96 -7.78 2.82
N PHE A 86 -15.32 -9.05 2.65
CA PHE A 86 -16.03 -9.59 1.49
C PHE A 86 -16.93 -10.74 1.96
N ALA A 87 -17.95 -11.08 1.19
CA ALA A 87 -18.86 -12.16 1.54
C ALA A 87 -18.13 -13.51 1.57
N THR A 88 -18.34 -14.27 2.64
CA THR A 88 -17.96 -15.67 2.75
C THR A 88 -19.19 -16.51 3.06
N PRO A 89 -19.24 -17.77 2.60
CA PRO A 89 -20.28 -18.69 3.02
C PRO A 89 -20.32 -18.82 4.56
N PRO A 90 -21.50 -18.94 5.17
CA PRO A 90 -21.60 -19.20 6.59
C PRO A 90 -20.96 -20.55 6.93
N LEU A 91 -20.38 -20.66 8.13
CA LEU A 91 -19.79 -21.91 8.60
C LEU A 91 -20.91 -22.94 8.87
N PRO A 92 -20.94 -24.09 8.17
CA PRO A 92 -21.97 -25.09 8.39
C PRO A 92 -21.75 -25.82 9.72
N ALA A 93 -22.73 -26.61 10.14
CA ALA A 93 -22.59 -27.51 11.30
C ALA A 93 -21.44 -28.50 11.07
N PHE A 94 -20.73 -28.88 12.13
CA PHE A 94 -19.53 -29.73 12.05
C PHE A 94 -19.79 -31.06 11.34
N SER A 95 -20.97 -31.65 11.52
CA SER A 95 -21.41 -32.87 10.82
C SER A 95 -21.49 -32.74 9.31
N ALA A 96 -21.69 -31.53 8.79
CA ALA A 96 -21.75 -31.22 7.35
C ALA A 96 -20.41 -30.68 6.81
N ILE A 97 -19.39 -30.48 7.65
CA ILE A 97 -18.09 -30.00 7.22
C ILE A 97 -17.26 -31.18 6.70
N THR A 98 -16.87 -31.08 5.43
CA THR A 98 -15.94 -32.03 4.79
C THR A 98 -14.63 -31.33 4.41
N PRO A 99 -13.56 -32.09 4.09
CA PRO A 99 -12.33 -31.50 3.56
C PRO A 99 -12.55 -30.69 2.28
N ALA A 100 -13.54 -31.05 1.46
CA ALA A 100 -13.95 -30.30 0.27
C ALA A 100 -14.55 -28.94 0.65
N VAL A 101 -15.47 -28.91 1.62
CA VAL A 101 -16.05 -27.65 2.14
C VAL A 101 -14.97 -26.72 2.69
N CYS A 102 -14.00 -27.25 3.45
CA CYS A 102 -12.87 -26.45 3.95
C CYS A 102 -12.02 -25.87 2.81
N LYS A 103 -11.83 -26.63 1.72
CA LYS A 103 -11.12 -26.17 0.53
C LYS A 103 -11.91 -25.07 -0.18
N GLU A 104 -13.21 -25.22 -0.35
CA GLU A 104 -14.09 -24.21 -0.96
C GLU A 104 -14.08 -22.90 -0.17
N ILE A 105 -14.20 -22.97 1.17
CA ILE A 105 -14.09 -21.78 2.02
C ILE A 105 -12.71 -21.12 1.84
N THR A 106 -11.62 -21.90 1.83
CA THR A 106 -10.27 -21.39 1.63
C THR A 106 -10.10 -20.70 0.28
N ASP A 107 -10.58 -21.32 -0.79
CA ASP A 107 -10.51 -20.77 -2.15
C ASP A 107 -11.40 -19.52 -2.26
N GLY A 108 -12.57 -19.51 -1.61
CA GLY A 108 -13.45 -18.34 -1.48
C GLY A 108 -12.79 -17.17 -0.75
N ILE A 109 -12.10 -17.43 0.37
CA ILE A 109 -11.31 -16.40 1.09
C ILE A 109 -10.24 -15.81 0.16
N ARG A 110 -9.53 -16.66 -0.59
CA ARG A 110 -8.46 -16.23 -1.48
C ARG A 110 -8.99 -15.40 -2.64
N ALA A 111 -10.05 -15.85 -3.30
CA ALA A 111 -10.69 -15.16 -4.41
C ALA A 111 -11.34 -13.85 -3.96
N GLY A 112 -12.12 -13.89 -2.87
CA GLY A 112 -12.75 -12.73 -2.25
C GLY A 112 -11.75 -11.66 -1.85
N THR A 113 -10.62 -12.05 -1.26
CA THR A 113 -9.54 -11.10 -0.93
C THR A 113 -8.99 -10.40 -2.17
N ARG A 114 -8.64 -11.16 -3.22
CA ARG A 114 -8.10 -10.59 -4.46
C ARG A 114 -9.10 -9.62 -5.07
N GLN A 115 -10.38 -10.00 -5.11
CA GLN A 115 -11.43 -9.17 -5.66
C GLN A 115 -11.66 -7.90 -4.83
N TRP A 116 -11.70 -8.01 -3.51
CA TRP A 116 -11.84 -6.87 -2.61
C TRP A 116 -10.69 -5.87 -2.74
N VAL A 117 -9.44 -6.34 -2.78
CA VAL A 117 -8.28 -5.46 -2.98
C VAL A 117 -8.39 -4.73 -4.32
N TRP A 118 -8.72 -5.46 -5.38
CA TRP A 118 -8.87 -4.90 -6.73
C TRP A 118 -10.00 -3.86 -6.80
N SER A 119 -11.22 -4.21 -6.41
CA SER A 119 -12.37 -3.29 -6.48
C SER A 119 -12.18 -2.07 -5.61
N THR A 120 -11.52 -2.22 -4.45
CA THR A 120 -11.20 -1.08 -3.60
C THR A 120 -10.21 -0.13 -4.28
N ILE A 121 -9.21 -0.65 -5.00
CA ILE A 121 -8.26 0.19 -5.75
C ILE A 121 -8.94 0.90 -6.92
N GLU A 122 -9.74 0.18 -7.72
CA GLU A 122 -10.50 0.75 -8.84
C GLU A 122 -11.48 1.84 -8.37
N GLY A 123 -12.07 1.68 -7.18
CA GLY A 123 -12.98 2.68 -6.61
C GLY A 123 -12.29 3.92 -6.01
N MET A 124 -10.97 3.93 -5.84
CA MET A 124 -10.26 5.04 -5.21
C MET A 124 -9.83 6.12 -6.20
N VAL A 125 -10.53 7.25 -6.19
CA VAL A 125 -10.22 8.45 -7.01
C VAL A 125 -8.81 9.00 -6.78
N SER A 126 -8.25 8.82 -5.58
CA SER A 126 -6.95 9.40 -5.21
C SER A 126 -5.71 8.67 -5.77
N ILE A 127 -5.89 7.54 -6.47
CA ILE A 127 -4.80 6.71 -7.02
C ILE A 127 -5.07 6.31 -8.48
N PRO A 128 -5.34 7.28 -9.38
CA PRO A 128 -5.78 6.99 -10.76
C PRO A 128 -4.74 6.17 -11.55
N LEU A 129 -3.46 6.29 -11.20
CA LEU A 129 -2.38 5.55 -11.84
C LEU A 129 -2.47 4.03 -11.61
N LEU A 130 -3.20 3.54 -10.60
CA LEU A 130 -3.34 2.11 -10.34
C LEU A 130 -4.57 1.49 -11.04
N HIS A 131 -5.44 2.29 -11.67
CA HIS A 131 -6.64 1.80 -12.33
C HIS A 131 -6.34 1.02 -13.60
N GLY A 132 -7.04 -0.11 -13.78
CA GLY A 132 -6.87 -1.00 -14.94
C GLY A 132 -5.45 -1.55 -15.08
N ARG A 133 -4.70 -1.65 -13.98
CA ARG A 133 -3.28 -2.00 -14.01
C ARG A 133 -3.03 -3.40 -14.56
N LEU A 134 -2.10 -3.47 -15.52
CA LEU A 134 -1.53 -4.71 -16.05
C LEU A 134 -0.10 -4.84 -15.51
N GLU A 135 0.24 -6.00 -14.94
CA GLU A 135 1.61 -6.23 -14.50
C GLU A 135 2.51 -6.60 -15.68
N PRO A 136 3.66 -5.92 -15.83
CA PRO A 136 4.66 -6.33 -16.80
C PRO A 136 5.27 -7.66 -16.38
N LYS A 137 5.68 -8.42 -17.39
CA LYS A 137 6.52 -9.60 -17.25
C LYS A 137 7.86 -9.30 -17.91
N GLU A 138 8.91 -9.97 -17.44
CA GLU A 138 10.23 -9.90 -18.08
C GLU A 138 10.17 -10.41 -19.53
N SER A 139 9.34 -11.43 -19.76
CA SER A 139 9.01 -11.95 -21.10
C SER A 139 7.50 -12.16 -21.24
N GLY A 140 6.95 -11.77 -22.38
CA GLY A 140 5.55 -12.02 -22.75
C GLY A 140 4.59 -10.86 -22.44
N THR A 141 3.30 -11.11 -22.63
CA THR A 141 2.26 -10.09 -22.52
C THR A 141 1.98 -9.71 -21.05
N PRO A 142 1.80 -8.41 -20.76
CA PRO A 142 1.31 -7.95 -19.47
C PRO A 142 -0.01 -8.62 -19.11
N SER A 143 -0.22 -8.88 -17.81
CA SER A 143 -1.42 -9.57 -17.34
C SER A 143 -1.97 -8.97 -16.06
N VAL A 144 -3.28 -9.07 -15.86
CA VAL A 144 -3.93 -8.62 -14.62
C VAL A 144 -3.47 -9.49 -13.46
N ASN A 145 -2.74 -8.89 -12.52
CA ASN A 145 -2.42 -9.54 -11.25
C ASN A 145 -2.82 -8.64 -10.07
N LYS A 146 -3.84 -9.09 -9.34
CA LYS A 146 -4.46 -8.35 -8.23
C LYS A 146 -3.58 -8.31 -6.98
N LEU A 147 -2.71 -9.31 -6.80
CA LEU A 147 -1.82 -9.45 -5.63
C LEU A 147 -0.48 -10.05 -6.08
N CYS A 148 0.53 -9.22 -6.28
CA CYS A 148 1.91 -9.69 -6.41
C CYS A 148 2.88 -8.64 -5.89
N ARG A 149 4.13 -9.06 -5.62
CA ARG A 149 5.19 -8.09 -5.39
C ARG A 149 5.49 -7.38 -6.71
N ARG A 150 5.26 -6.07 -6.77
CA ARG A 150 5.37 -5.31 -8.03
C ARG A 150 6.81 -5.22 -8.54
N HIS A 151 6.95 -5.19 -9.86
CA HIS A 151 8.25 -5.17 -10.55
C HIS A 151 9.12 -4.00 -10.13
N TYR A 152 8.56 -2.80 -9.96
CA TYR A 152 9.36 -1.63 -9.59
C TYR A 152 9.99 -1.75 -8.20
N LEU A 153 9.44 -2.59 -7.31
CA LEU A 153 10.00 -2.83 -5.98
C LEU A 153 11.32 -3.63 -6.02
N SER A 154 11.56 -4.38 -7.10
CA SER A 154 12.84 -5.09 -7.35
C SER A 154 13.70 -4.36 -8.39
N ARG A 155 13.10 -3.77 -9.42
CA ARG A 155 13.82 -3.12 -10.53
C ARG A 155 14.44 -1.78 -10.15
N VAL A 156 13.77 -0.98 -9.33
CA VAL A 156 14.29 0.33 -8.91
C VAL A 156 15.20 0.14 -7.69
N LEU A 157 16.51 0.02 -7.91
CA LEU A 157 17.48 -0.28 -6.85
C LEU A 157 17.67 0.89 -5.87
N VAL A 158 17.69 2.12 -6.40
CA VAL A 158 17.86 3.35 -5.59
C VAL A 158 16.65 3.53 -4.68
N ALA A 159 16.90 3.47 -3.37
CA ALA A 159 15.84 3.45 -2.35
C ALA A 159 14.94 4.69 -2.40
N ASP A 160 15.50 5.88 -2.63
CA ASP A 160 14.74 7.13 -2.68
C ASP A 160 13.85 7.23 -3.92
N HIS A 161 14.32 6.73 -5.07
CA HIS A 161 13.53 6.66 -6.30
C HIS A 161 12.36 5.70 -6.13
N ARG A 162 12.64 4.51 -5.58
CA ARG A 162 11.63 3.50 -5.29
C ARG A 162 10.60 4.05 -4.31
N LEU A 163 11.04 4.71 -3.24
CA LEU A 163 10.15 5.31 -2.25
C LEU A 163 9.27 6.41 -2.86
N ALA A 164 9.83 7.30 -3.68
CA ALA A 164 9.05 8.34 -4.34
C ALA A 164 7.96 7.73 -5.25
N LEU A 165 8.30 6.70 -6.02
CA LEU A 165 7.35 6.00 -6.88
C LEU A 165 6.29 5.23 -6.07
N THR A 166 6.66 4.51 -5.00
CA THR A 166 5.69 3.84 -4.11
C THR A 166 4.72 4.86 -3.52
N ARG A 167 5.21 6.03 -3.08
CA ARG A 167 4.37 7.09 -2.50
C ARG A 167 3.42 7.72 -3.50
N LEU A 168 3.85 7.83 -4.76
CA LEU A 168 2.98 8.24 -5.87
C LEU A 168 1.84 7.24 -6.05
N LEU A 169 2.17 5.96 -6.24
CA LEU A 169 1.19 4.91 -6.54
C LEU A 169 0.25 4.63 -5.36
N CYS A 170 0.75 4.72 -4.13
CA CYS A 170 -0.06 4.52 -2.93
C CYS A 170 -0.89 5.74 -2.52
N GLY A 171 -0.88 6.82 -3.31
CA GLY A 171 -1.68 8.02 -3.04
C GLY A 171 -1.22 8.81 -1.81
N SER A 172 0.00 8.58 -1.33
CA SER A 172 0.58 9.33 -0.20
C SER A 172 0.74 10.81 -0.51
N PHE A 173 0.88 11.08 -1.80
CA PHE A 173 0.94 12.37 -2.43
C PHE A 173 -0.45 13.04 -2.37
N PHE A 174 -0.50 14.21 -1.73
CA PHE A 174 -1.74 14.99 -1.64
C PHE A 174 -1.85 15.87 -2.87
N PHE A 175 -2.50 15.34 -3.91
CA PHE A 175 -2.89 16.09 -5.10
C PHE A 175 -4.22 16.79 -4.83
N ARG A 176 -4.23 18.13 -4.83
CA ARG A 176 -5.44 18.93 -4.53
C ARG A 176 -6.60 18.58 -5.46
N GLY A 177 -6.32 18.36 -6.74
CA GLY A 177 -7.32 18.03 -7.75
C GLY A 177 -8.03 16.69 -7.57
N LEU A 178 -7.49 15.78 -6.77
CA LEU A 178 -8.09 14.45 -6.51
C LEU A 178 -8.74 14.33 -5.13
N ARG A 179 -8.56 15.32 -4.25
CA ARG A 179 -8.94 15.23 -2.83
C ARG A 179 -9.82 16.38 -2.37
N THR A 180 -9.90 17.44 -3.16
CA THR A 180 -10.83 18.54 -2.95
C THR A 180 -12.05 18.28 -3.82
N ASN A 181 -13.25 18.37 -3.24
CA ASN A 181 -14.47 18.29 -4.04
C ASN A 181 -14.59 19.57 -4.88
N PRO A 182 -14.49 19.50 -6.22
CA PRO A 182 -14.51 20.69 -7.05
C PRO A 182 -15.86 21.44 -7.01
N SER A 183 -16.95 20.78 -6.61
CA SER A 183 -18.25 21.46 -6.46
C SER A 183 -18.37 22.25 -5.15
N LEU A 184 -17.52 21.97 -4.15
CA LEU A 184 -17.57 22.61 -2.83
C LEU A 184 -16.48 23.65 -2.62
N PHE A 185 -15.47 23.70 -3.50
CA PHE A 185 -14.31 24.57 -3.32
C PHE A 185 -13.96 25.32 -4.60
N PRO A 186 -13.50 26.59 -4.50
CA PRO A 186 -13.09 27.37 -5.66
C PRO A 186 -11.96 26.70 -6.44
N PHE A 187 -11.96 26.82 -7.77
CA PHE A 187 -10.91 26.28 -8.65
C PHE A 187 -9.49 26.67 -8.21
N ALA A 188 -9.28 27.90 -7.75
CA ALA A 188 -7.99 28.36 -7.24
C ALA A 188 -7.42 27.48 -6.10
N THR A 189 -8.27 26.79 -5.34
CA THR A 189 -7.87 25.87 -4.27
C THR A 189 -7.48 24.48 -4.77
N THR A 190 -7.86 24.12 -5.99
CA THR A 190 -7.49 22.87 -6.66
C THR A 190 -6.29 23.04 -7.59
N CYS A 191 -5.90 24.29 -7.91
CA CYS A 191 -4.75 24.61 -8.74
C CYS A 191 -3.43 24.01 -8.23
N CYS A 192 -2.60 23.65 -9.19
CA CYS A 192 -1.24 23.15 -9.03
C CYS A 192 -0.39 24.13 -8.25
N ARG A 193 0.17 23.69 -7.12
CA ARG A 193 1.04 24.52 -6.29
C ARG A 193 2.36 24.92 -6.94
N LYS A 194 2.71 24.34 -8.10
CA LYS A 194 3.91 24.69 -8.86
C LYS A 194 3.65 25.85 -9.83
N CYS A 195 2.64 25.73 -10.68
CA CYS A 195 2.37 26.74 -11.71
C CYS A 195 1.14 27.63 -11.44
N GLY A 196 0.21 27.22 -10.60
CA GLY A 196 -1.03 27.94 -10.30
C GLY A 196 -2.10 27.89 -11.40
N LEU A 197 -1.83 27.25 -12.55
CA LEU A 197 -2.66 27.37 -13.75
C LEU A 197 -3.77 26.31 -13.88
N GLU A 198 -3.45 25.07 -13.53
CA GLU A 198 -4.30 23.90 -13.81
C GLU A 198 -4.55 23.08 -12.55
N CYS A 199 -5.57 22.23 -12.58
CA CYS A 199 -5.91 21.34 -11.47
C CYS A 199 -4.73 20.41 -11.11
N GLU A 200 -4.41 20.31 -9.81
CA GLU A 200 -3.26 19.56 -9.34
C GLU A 200 -3.54 18.05 -9.32
N THR A 201 -3.18 17.36 -10.40
CA THR A 201 -3.23 15.88 -10.51
C THR A 201 -1.84 15.31 -10.82
N PRO A 202 -1.63 13.98 -10.71
CA PRO A 202 -0.38 13.36 -11.13
C PRO A 202 -0.01 13.71 -12.57
N GLY A 203 -0.94 13.54 -13.52
CA GLY A 203 -0.69 13.85 -14.93
C GLY A 203 -0.25 15.29 -15.14
N HIS A 204 -0.93 16.23 -14.50
CA HIS A 204 -0.53 17.63 -14.58
C HIS A 204 0.86 17.86 -14.01
N VAL A 205 1.09 17.49 -12.74
CA VAL A 205 2.34 17.77 -12.02
C VAL A 205 3.55 17.23 -12.76
N PHE A 206 3.48 15.98 -13.21
CA PHE A 206 4.64 15.31 -13.79
C PHE A 206 4.75 15.62 -15.28
N MET A 207 3.67 15.50 -16.06
CA MET A 207 3.76 15.53 -17.52
C MET A 207 3.43 16.89 -18.15
N LEU A 208 2.58 17.71 -17.54
CA LEU A 208 2.07 18.95 -18.18
C LEU A 208 2.60 20.25 -17.53
N CYS A 209 2.98 20.20 -16.26
CA CYS A 209 3.31 21.39 -15.48
C CYS A 209 4.54 22.09 -16.08
N ARG A 210 4.42 23.40 -16.32
CA ARG A 210 5.46 24.24 -16.95
C ARG A 210 6.43 24.90 -15.97
N ALA A 211 6.38 24.53 -14.69
CA ALA A 211 7.40 24.98 -13.76
C ALA A 211 8.77 24.51 -14.25
N GLU A 212 9.74 25.43 -14.24
CA GLU A 212 11.07 25.28 -14.84
C GLU A 212 11.72 23.96 -14.41
N GLU A 213 11.66 23.66 -13.12
CA GLU A 213 12.29 22.49 -12.55
C GLU A 213 11.64 21.17 -12.99
N THR A 214 10.32 21.18 -13.25
CA THR A 214 9.60 20.03 -13.81
C THR A 214 9.92 19.87 -15.29
N VAL A 215 10.01 20.97 -16.05
CA VAL A 215 10.39 20.96 -17.47
C VAL A 215 11.79 20.39 -17.64
N ALA A 216 12.76 20.86 -16.85
CA ALA A 216 14.12 20.34 -16.85
C ALA A 216 14.18 18.84 -16.52
N ALA A 217 13.42 18.39 -15.52
CA ALA A 217 13.34 16.97 -15.16
C ALA A 217 12.72 16.12 -16.29
N ARG A 218 11.71 16.63 -17.02
CA ARG A 218 11.14 15.95 -18.19
C ARG A 218 12.13 15.85 -19.34
N GLY A 219 12.90 16.91 -19.61
CA GLY A 219 13.96 16.87 -20.63
C GLY A 219 14.98 15.77 -20.32
N ALA A 220 15.44 15.69 -19.07
CA ALA A 220 16.36 14.63 -18.64
C ALA A 220 15.76 13.22 -18.76
N LEU A 221 14.45 13.06 -18.50
CA LEU A 221 13.73 11.80 -18.74
C LEU A 221 13.73 11.47 -20.24
N GLU A 222 13.37 12.42 -21.09
CA GLU A 222 13.32 12.25 -22.55
C GLU A 222 14.67 11.82 -23.12
N ASP A 223 15.75 12.49 -22.70
CA ASP A 223 17.11 12.17 -23.15
C ASP A 223 17.55 10.76 -22.71
N THR A 224 17.10 10.31 -21.55
CA THR A 224 17.39 8.95 -21.06
C THR A 224 16.60 7.92 -21.86
N LEU A 225 15.32 8.17 -22.08
CA LEU A 225 14.44 7.30 -22.85
C LEU A 225 14.92 7.14 -24.31
N ARG A 226 15.32 8.25 -24.94
CA ARG A 226 15.83 8.24 -26.31
C ARG A 226 17.15 7.49 -26.42
N ARG A 227 18.10 7.71 -25.51
CA ARG A 227 19.44 7.10 -25.58
C ARG A 227 19.45 5.63 -25.22
N ASP A 228 18.73 5.24 -24.17
CA ASP A 228 18.89 3.92 -23.56
C ASP A 228 17.81 2.92 -23.99
N PHE A 229 16.68 3.40 -24.53
CA PHE A 229 15.51 2.57 -24.83
C PHE A 229 14.91 2.82 -26.21
N ASP A 230 15.53 3.67 -27.03
CA ASP A 230 15.05 4.09 -28.36
C ASP A 230 13.57 4.51 -28.35
N CYS A 231 13.15 5.18 -27.28
CA CYS A 231 11.77 5.62 -27.10
C CYS A 231 11.70 7.12 -26.81
N SER A 232 10.73 7.78 -27.44
CA SER A 232 10.52 9.22 -27.25
C SER A 232 9.30 9.47 -26.37
N LEU A 233 9.35 10.49 -25.52
CA LEU A 233 8.19 10.94 -24.77
C LEU A 233 7.14 11.47 -25.74
N ARG A 234 5.99 10.79 -25.83
CA ARG A 234 4.85 11.27 -26.60
C ARG A 234 4.38 12.61 -26.03
N ARG A 235 4.16 13.60 -26.90
CA ARG A 235 3.51 14.85 -26.49
C ARG A 235 2.08 14.56 -26.03
N VAL A 236 1.77 15.00 -24.83
CA VAL A 236 0.45 14.88 -24.19
C VAL A 236 -0.07 16.28 -23.90
N PHE A 237 -1.36 16.49 -24.16
CA PHE A 237 -2.01 17.79 -23.99
C PHE A 237 -3.19 17.75 -23.01
N THR A 238 -3.64 16.54 -22.67
CA THR A 238 -4.75 16.32 -21.74
C THR A 238 -4.24 15.67 -20.47
N ARG A 239 -4.99 15.88 -19.36
CA ARG A 239 -4.71 15.23 -18.07
C ARG A 239 -4.70 13.70 -18.21
N ASP A 240 -5.73 13.15 -18.82
CA ASP A 240 -5.91 11.70 -18.88
C ASP A 240 -4.83 11.08 -19.78
N GLY A 241 -4.50 11.70 -20.92
CA GLY A 241 -3.39 11.26 -21.77
C GLY A 241 -2.03 11.33 -21.07
N ALA A 242 -1.82 12.30 -20.18
CA ALA A 242 -0.64 12.39 -19.34
C ALA A 242 -0.56 11.24 -18.31
N GLU A 243 -1.68 10.90 -17.65
CA GLU A 243 -1.74 9.79 -16.70
C GLU A 243 -1.59 8.44 -17.40
N ASP A 244 -2.14 8.29 -18.60
CA ASP A 244 -1.94 7.11 -19.45
C ASP A 244 -0.47 6.91 -19.82
N LEU A 245 0.21 7.99 -20.24
CA LEU A 245 1.64 7.95 -20.52
C LEU A 245 2.43 7.57 -19.27
N MET A 246 2.07 8.11 -18.10
CA MET A 246 2.69 7.70 -16.84
C MET A 246 2.49 6.21 -16.56
N ARG A 247 1.28 5.68 -16.75
CA ARG A 247 0.99 4.24 -16.56
C ARG A 247 1.84 3.38 -17.48
N ILE A 248 1.96 3.76 -18.76
CA ILE A 248 2.81 3.06 -19.74
C ILE A 248 4.27 3.01 -19.25
N LEU A 249 4.83 4.14 -18.83
CA LEU A 249 6.24 4.21 -18.40
C LEU A 249 6.49 3.54 -17.05
N ILE A 250 5.53 3.61 -16.11
CA ILE A 250 5.68 3.02 -14.78
C ILE A 250 5.50 1.49 -14.85
N PHE A 251 4.56 1.01 -15.66
CA PHE A 251 4.21 -0.41 -15.77
C PHE A 251 4.90 -1.13 -16.91
N ASP A 252 5.89 -0.51 -17.53
CA ASP A 252 6.83 -1.19 -18.41
C ASP A 252 8.08 -1.64 -17.63
N TRP A 253 8.66 -2.76 -18.06
CA TRP A 253 9.77 -3.40 -17.36
C TRP A 253 11.05 -2.57 -17.41
N ASN A 254 11.25 -1.79 -18.48
CA ASN A 254 12.51 -1.11 -18.79
C ASN A 254 12.47 0.36 -18.36
N THR A 255 11.39 1.06 -18.71
CA THR A 255 11.24 2.49 -18.49
C THR A 255 10.86 2.87 -17.06
N VAL A 256 10.51 1.90 -16.21
CA VAL A 256 10.18 2.17 -14.79
C VAL A 256 11.34 2.76 -14.00
N VAL A 257 12.59 2.40 -14.33
CA VAL A 257 13.78 2.90 -13.64
C VAL A 257 14.02 4.39 -13.91
N PRO A 258 14.11 4.86 -15.18
CA PRO A 258 14.20 6.29 -15.47
C PRO A 258 12.96 7.04 -15.01
N MET A 259 11.76 6.44 -15.11
CA MET A 259 10.53 7.06 -14.62
C MET A 259 10.55 7.27 -13.09
N ALA A 260 11.05 6.32 -12.30
CA ALA A 260 11.18 6.47 -10.85
C ALA A 260 12.18 7.57 -10.46
N ARG A 261 13.29 7.69 -11.20
CA ARG A 261 14.28 8.77 -11.04
C ARG A 261 13.63 10.13 -11.32
N PHE A 262 12.89 10.24 -12.41
CA PHE A 262 12.16 11.45 -12.78
C PHE A 262 11.13 11.86 -11.71
N VAL A 263 10.30 10.91 -11.24
CA VAL A 263 9.33 11.15 -10.17
C VAL A 263 10.04 11.69 -8.92
N TYR A 264 11.16 11.07 -8.54
CA TYR A 264 11.96 11.55 -7.40
C TYR A 264 12.50 12.96 -7.60
N GLN A 265 13.03 13.30 -8.78
CA GLN A 265 13.56 14.64 -9.06
C GLN A 265 12.48 15.72 -8.92
N VAL A 266 11.30 15.50 -9.52
CA VAL A 266 10.17 16.44 -9.45
C VAL A 266 9.69 16.59 -8.00
N VAL A 267 9.58 15.49 -7.25
CA VAL A 267 9.11 15.49 -5.87
C VAL A 267 10.13 16.14 -4.92
N ARG A 268 11.43 15.90 -5.12
CA ARG A 268 12.51 16.45 -4.29
C ARG A 268 12.53 17.97 -4.29
N GLN A 269 12.23 18.59 -5.42
CA GLN A 269 12.15 20.04 -5.56
C GLN A 269 10.85 20.61 -4.98
N TRP A 270 9.86 19.76 -4.71
CA TRP A 270 8.54 20.18 -4.29
C TRP A 270 8.41 20.16 -2.77
N LYS A 271 8.61 21.34 -2.14
CA LYS A 271 8.61 21.56 -0.68
C LYS A 271 7.40 21.02 0.09
N TRP A 272 6.30 20.71 -0.59
CA TRP A 272 5.01 20.33 0.01
C TRP A 272 4.72 18.81 -0.01
N PHE A 273 5.64 17.99 -0.51
CA PHE A 273 5.49 16.53 -0.57
C PHE A 273 5.94 15.82 0.69
N GLY A 274 5.23 16.10 1.78
CA GLY A 274 5.48 15.52 3.09
C GLY A 274 6.72 16.14 3.75
N ARG A 275 6.61 16.43 5.04
CA ARG A 275 7.77 16.84 5.86
C ARG A 275 8.92 15.86 5.62
N ARG A 276 9.97 16.34 4.92
CA ARG A 276 11.28 15.70 4.62
C ARG A 276 11.20 14.22 4.19
N LEU A 277 11.45 13.94 2.91
CA LEU A 277 12.19 12.71 2.58
C LEU A 277 13.45 12.75 3.46
N PRO A 278 13.71 11.76 4.33
CA PRO A 278 14.87 11.82 5.20
C PRO A 278 16.12 11.82 4.32
N THR A 279 16.75 12.98 4.18
CA THR A 279 18.13 13.07 3.73
C THR A 279 18.93 12.45 4.88
N VAL A 280 19.24 11.16 4.78
CA VAL A 280 20.17 10.53 5.71
C VAL A 280 21.56 11.05 5.37
N VAL A 281 21.87 12.24 5.85
CA VAL A 281 23.26 12.63 6.08
C VAL A 281 23.54 12.27 7.53
N LEU A 282 24.11 11.08 7.76
CA LEU A 282 24.75 10.77 9.02
C LEU A 282 26.02 11.60 9.13
N VAL A 283 25.90 12.87 9.54
CA VAL A 283 27.03 13.56 10.15
C VAL A 283 27.07 13.08 11.60
N ARG A 284 28.04 12.21 11.91
CA ARG A 284 28.45 11.94 13.30
C ARG A 284 28.84 13.28 13.92
N ARG A 285 28.02 13.81 14.82
CA ARG A 285 28.47 14.87 15.75
C ARG A 285 29.23 14.20 16.89
N ALA A 286 30.46 14.66 17.08
CA ALA A 286 31.29 14.36 18.23
C ALA A 286 30.53 14.64 19.54
N ARG A 287 30.75 13.78 20.55
CA ARG A 287 30.21 13.97 21.90
C ARG A 287 30.82 15.25 22.48
N LEU A 288 29.97 16.18 22.91
CA LEU A 288 30.38 17.23 23.85
C LEU A 288 30.42 16.63 25.26
N PRO A 289 31.41 17.00 26.09
CA PRO A 289 31.48 16.54 27.48
C PRO A 289 30.32 17.11 28.29
N GLY A 290 29.74 16.27 29.15
CA GLY A 290 28.61 16.63 29.99
C GLY A 290 28.98 17.66 31.08
N PRO A 291 28.01 18.41 31.59
CA PRO A 291 28.24 19.39 32.65
C PRO A 291 28.56 18.68 33.97
N SER A 292 29.56 19.23 34.65
CA SER A 292 29.98 18.89 36.02
C SER A 292 28.87 19.16 37.03
N PRO A 293 28.80 18.39 38.13
CA PRO A 293 27.78 18.56 39.15
C PRO A 293 28.12 19.75 40.06
N ASP A 294 27.17 20.67 40.21
CA ASP A 294 27.29 21.77 41.19
C ASP A 294 26.99 21.27 42.61
N PRO A 295 27.68 21.81 43.62
CA PRO A 295 27.53 21.41 45.02
C PRO A 295 26.36 22.17 45.66
N GLY A 296 25.49 21.46 46.37
CA GLY A 296 24.73 22.08 47.47
C GLY A 296 25.64 22.27 48.70
N PRO A 297 25.12 22.66 49.88
CA PRO A 297 23.81 23.22 50.24
C PRO A 297 23.96 24.48 51.15
N ALA A 298 22.86 25.11 51.58
CA ALA A 298 22.80 25.75 52.90
C ALA A 298 21.35 25.89 53.41
N LEU A 299 21.12 25.32 54.59
CA LEU A 299 19.93 25.43 55.44
C LEU A 299 19.96 26.75 56.22
N ALA A 300 18.81 27.42 56.33
CA ALA A 300 18.35 28.25 57.45
C ALA A 300 16.94 28.74 57.08
N GLY A 301 15.92 28.83 57.91
CA GLY A 301 15.79 28.74 59.36
C GLY A 301 14.39 29.28 59.68
N SER A 302 13.74 28.66 60.64
CA SER A 302 12.37 28.88 61.14
C SER A 302 12.14 30.28 61.73
N GLY A 303 10.89 30.75 61.76
CA GLY A 303 10.45 31.67 62.83
C GLY A 303 9.30 32.63 62.52
N LEU A 304 8.14 32.32 63.13
CA LEU A 304 6.94 33.13 63.43
C LEU A 304 5.93 33.39 62.30
#